data_AF-A0AAD9K8Y1-F1
#
_entry.id   AF-A0AAD9K8Y1-F1
#
_cell.length_a   1.000
_cell.length_b   1.000
_cell.length_c   1.000
_cell.angle_alpha   90.00
_cell.angle_beta   90.00
_cell.angle_gamma   90.00
#
_symmetry.space_group_name_H-M   'P 1'
#
loop_
_entity.id
_entity.type
_entity.pdbx_description
1 polymer ?
#
loop_
_entity_poly.entity_id
_entity_poly.type
_entity_poly.pdbx_seq_one_letter_code
_entity_poly.pdbx_strand_id
1 'polypeptide(L)'
;MCCSKAVSKLILIIFNVVFFLLGLAALALGIFLIVDKSYLLGIIGNIPGSSNYDVASVLNSTSYLENGAYMLIAAGAGVFFIGFCGLCGGIRESKCLLYIYATLVFIILSIEVAAGVLCYYYGDDVKAYLQTWLLALVSNYYTGATLSSGVLALSSDTSGVSDAIDFAQIMLECCGVTAYTDFTSSASNWARSYSYMSGGSVVSVTSAVVPLSCCKMTNPSSWPSSLTSITFVDVGACLTTASAASTNVGDCYTSVLTLLNQYSTIALGIGIGVGCVEIFGILAACCLVKAKNKDEVGVV
;
A
#
# COMPACT_ATOMS: atom_id res chain seq x y z
N MET A 1 3.51 -41.70 13.70
CA MET A 1 4.68 -40.80 13.78
C MET A 1 4.45 -39.86 14.95
N CYS A 2 5.09 -40.14 16.08
CA CYS A 2 5.04 -39.29 17.27
C CYS A 2 5.85 -38.02 17.01
N CYS A 3 5.18 -36.91 16.71
CA CYS A 3 5.74 -35.63 17.13
C CYS A 3 5.59 -35.62 18.66
N SER A 4 6.68 -35.68 19.42
CA SER A 4 6.63 -35.60 20.88
C SER A 4 5.78 -34.39 21.26
N LYS A 5 4.73 -34.57 22.08
CA LYS A 5 3.78 -33.52 22.52
C LYS A 5 4.50 -32.20 22.85
N ALA A 6 5.66 -32.31 23.49
CA ALA A 6 6.54 -31.19 23.83
C ALA A 6 7.05 -30.39 22.62
N VAL A 7 7.48 -31.05 21.54
CA VAL A 7 7.99 -30.41 20.32
C VAL A 7 6.89 -29.67 19.59
N SER A 8 5.72 -30.30 19.37
CA SER A 8 4.59 -29.62 18.72
C SER A 8 4.12 -28.41 19.53
N LYS A 9 4.08 -28.52 20.86
CA LYS A 9 3.73 -27.41 21.77
C LYS A 9 4.75 -26.28 21.68
N LEU A 10 6.05 -26.60 21.74
CA LEU A 10 7.12 -25.61 21.68
C LEU A 10 7.08 -24.81 20.37
N ILE A 11 7.01 -25.52 19.24
CA ILE A 11 6.94 -24.92 17.90
C ILE A 11 5.71 -24.00 17.81
N LEU A 12 4.53 -24.51 18.16
CA LEU A 12 3.29 -23.75 18.08
C LEU A 12 3.35 -22.47 18.93
N ILE A 13 3.93 -22.54 20.13
CA ILE A 13 4.10 -21.37 21.00
C ILE A 13 5.08 -20.36 20.38
N ILE A 14 6.27 -20.78 19.96
CA ILE A 14 7.30 -19.86 19.44
C ILE A 14 6.80 -19.09 18.22
N PHE A 15 6.23 -19.78 17.23
CA PHE A 15 5.73 -19.12 16.02
C PHE A 15 4.56 -18.17 16.31
N ASN A 16 3.64 -18.57 17.19
CA ASN A 16 2.50 -17.71 17.53
C ASN A 16 2.87 -16.53 18.45
N VAL A 17 3.97 -16.61 19.21
CA VAL A 17 4.53 -15.42 19.89
C VAL A 17 4.96 -14.37 18.87
N VAL A 18 5.63 -14.78 17.80
CA VAL A 18 6.05 -13.84 16.74
C VAL A 18 4.83 -13.18 16.10
N PHE A 19 3.82 -13.95 15.69
CA PHE A 19 2.59 -13.39 15.12
C PHE A 19 1.83 -12.49 16.10
N PHE A 20 1.76 -12.88 17.37
CA PHE A 20 1.14 -12.05 18.41
C PHE A 20 1.83 -10.69 18.55
N LEU A 21 3.17 -10.67 18.60
CA LEU A 21 3.94 -9.43 18.72
C LEU A 21 3.87 -8.57 17.46
N LEU A 22 3.97 -9.18 16.28
CA LEU A 22 3.84 -8.47 15.00
C LEU A 22 2.43 -7.89 14.83
N GLY A 23 1.39 -8.65 15.18
CA GLY A 23 0.01 -8.17 15.15
C GLY A 23 -0.23 -7.01 16.13
N LEU A 24 0.31 -7.11 17.34
CA LEU A 24 0.23 -6.03 18.33
C LEU A 24 0.97 -4.77 17.86
N ALA A 25 2.16 -4.91 17.28
CA ALA A 25 2.92 -3.80 16.73
C ALA A 25 2.17 -3.13 15.56
N ALA A 26 1.65 -3.91 14.61
CA ALA A 26 0.87 -3.40 13.49
C ALA A 26 -0.40 -2.67 13.95
N LEU A 27 -1.11 -3.24 14.93
CA LEU A 27 -2.29 -2.62 15.53
C LEU A 27 -1.95 -1.28 16.22
N ALA A 28 -0.88 -1.26 17.02
CA ALA A 28 -0.42 -0.04 17.69
C ALA A 28 0.00 1.04 16.69
N LEU A 29 0.76 0.67 15.65
CA LEU A 29 1.15 1.58 14.56
C LEU A 29 -0.07 2.12 13.81
N GLY A 30 -1.03 1.26 13.48
CA GLY A 30 -2.27 1.68 12.81
C GLY A 30 -3.08 2.67 13.65
N ILE A 31 -3.25 2.42 14.95
CA ILE A 31 -3.94 3.35 15.87
C ILE A 31 -3.17 4.67 15.97
N PHE A 32 -1.84 4.60 16.11
CA PHE A 32 -0.98 5.78 16.20
C PHE A 32 -1.07 6.69 14.96
N LEU A 33 -1.13 6.10 13.75
CA LEU A 33 -1.29 6.84 12.49
C LEU A 33 -2.59 7.66 12.41
N ILE A 34 -3.65 7.24 13.11
CA ILE A 34 -4.94 7.93 13.13
C ILE A 34 -5.00 8.98 14.24
N VAL A 35 -4.59 8.60 15.45
CA VAL A 35 -4.81 9.41 16.65
C VAL A 35 -3.91 10.64 16.69
N ASP A 36 -2.65 10.52 16.25
CA ASP A 36 -1.62 11.50 16.60
C ASP A 36 -0.84 12.04 15.40
N LYS A 37 -1.60 12.50 14.39
CA LYS A 37 -1.05 13.16 13.18
C LYS A 37 -0.05 14.28 13.54
N SER A 38 -0.31 15.04 14.60
CA SER A 38 0.54 16.15 15.07
C SER A 38 1.81 15.70 15.82
N TYR A 39 1.74 14.64 16.63
CA TYR A 39 2.91 14.10 17.33
C TYR A 39 3.86 13.37 16.38
N LEU A 40 3.33 12.70 15.35
CA LEU A 40 4.13 12.08 14.30
C LEU A 40 5.00 13.11 13.57
N LEU A 41 4.44 14.28 13.30
CA LEU A 41 5.17 15.44 12.73
C LEU A 41 6.25 15.97 13.66
N GLY A 42 6.00 16.00 14.98
CA GLY A 42 7.01 16.38 15.98
C GLY A 42 8.16 15.38 16.11
N ILE A 43 7.89 14.08 15.97
CA ILE A 43 8.92 13.03 16.02
C ILE A 43 9.81 13.09 14.77
N ILE A 44 9.22 13.23 13.58
CA ILE A 44 9.98 13.35 12.33
C ILE A 44 10.81 14.65 12.33
N GLY A 45 10.21 15.77 12.76
CA GLY A 45 10.90 17.07 12.84
C GLY A 45 12.12 17.09 13.77
N ASN A 46 12.18 16.18 14.75
CA ASN A 46 13.30 16.07 15.69
C ASN A 46 14.42 15.12 15.24
N ILE A 47 14.31 14.47 14.07
CA ILE A 47 15.38 13.65 13.51
C ILE A 47 16.46 14.60 12.93
N PRO A 48 17.72 14.57 13.41
CA PRO A 48 18.79 15.41 12.86
C PRO A 48 19.00 15.08 11.38
N GLY A 49 18.70 16.04 10.49
CA GLY A 49 18.63 15.88 9.04
C GLY A 49 17.23 16.11 8.44
N SER A 50 16.20 16.25 9.27
CA SER A 50 14.79 16.38 8.87
C SER A 50 14.30 17.82 8.68
N SER A 51 15.17 18.84 8.76
CA SER A 51 14.79 20.26 8.59
C SER A 51 14.34 20.65 7.18
N ASN A 52 14.37 19.72 6.22
CA ASN A 52 13.90 19.90 4.84
C ASN A 52 12.69 19.02 4.49
N TYR A 53 12.22 18.17 5.41
CA TYR A 53 11.11 17.25 5.15
C TYR A 53 9.80 17.88 5.61
N ASP A 54 9.03 18.42 4.66
CA ASP A 54 7.72 19.00 4.94
C ASP A 54 6.64 17.90 4.96
N VAL A 55 6.88 16.86 5.78
CA VAL A 55 5.96 15.74 6.00
C VAL A 55 4.60 16.20 6.52
N ALA A 56 4.50 17.41 7.08
CA ALA A 56 3.25 18.03 7.51
C ALA A 56 2.27 18.24 6.37
N SER A 57 2.76 18.60 5.18
CA SER A 57 1.92 18.79 3.99
C SER A 57 1.42 17.47 3.39
N VAL A 58 2.18 16.38 3.55
CA VAL A 58 1.83 15.04 3.03
C VAL A 58 0.90 14.29 4.00
N LEU A 59 1.16 14.38 5.31
CA LEU A 59 0.36 13.68 6.33
C LEU A 59 -1.00 14.37 6.62
N ASN A 60 -1.12 15.68 6.38
CA ASN A 60 -2.40 16.39 6.56
C ASN A 60 -3.34 16.30 5.35
N SER A 61 -2.83 15.94 4.17
CA SER A 61 -3.60 15.98 2.91
C SER A 61 -4.13 14.61 2.47
N THR A 62 -3.62 13.51 3.03
CA THR A 62 -3.85 12.18 2.45
C THR A 62 -4.93 11.38 3.20
N SER A 63 -6.16 11.40 2.69
CA SER A 63 -7.25 10.49 3.08
C SER A 63 -6.87 9.00 2.92
N TYR A 64 -5.88 8.69 2.09
CA TYR A 64 -5.34 7.33 1.96
C TYR A 64 -4.42 6.86 3.07
N LEU A 65 -3.70 7.74 3.76
CA LEU A 65 -2.92 7.32 4.93
C LEU A 65 -3.87 6.85 6.03
N GLU A 66 -5.03 7.50 6.13
CA GLU A 66 -6.10 7.12 7.06
C GLU A 66 -6.74 5.78 6.66
N ASN A 67 -7.10 5.60 5.39
CA ASN A 67 -7.58 4.30 4.88
C ASN A 67 -6.53 3.18 5.05
N GLY A 68 -5.26 3.49 4.79
CA GLY A 68 -4.12 2.61 5.00
C GLY A 68 -3.96 2.24 6.47
N ALA A 69 -4.11 3.20 7.38
CA ALA A 69 -4.09 2.98 8.81
C ALA A 69 -5.26 2.10 9.27
N TYR A 70 -6.48 2.31 8.75
CA TYR A 70 -7.62 1.43 9.02
C TYR A 70 -7.37 -0.01 8.54
N MET A 71 -6.81 -0.19 7.34
CA MET A 71 -6.42 -1.51 6.84
C MET A 71 -5.36 -2.16 7.74
N LEU A 72 -4.36 -1.39 8.19
CA LEU A 72 -3.31 -1.87 9.09
C LEU A 72 -3.87 -2.25 10.47
N ILE A 73 -4.83 -1.49 11.01
CA ILE A 73 -5.55 -1.82 12.25
C ILE A 73 -6.31 -3.13 12.08
N ALA A 74 -7.10 -3.27 11.01
CA ALA A 74 -7.90 -4.46 10.77
C ALA A 74 -7.03 -5.71 10.60
N ALA A 75 -5.99 -5.63 9.77
CA ALA A 75 -5.04 -6.71 9.56
C ALA A 75 -4.26 -7.04 10.85
N GLY A 76 -3.76 -6.01 11.54
CA GLY A 76 -3.03 -6.15 12.80
C GLY A 76 -3.87 -6.81 13.90
N ALA A 77 -5.14 -6.39 14.05
CA ALA A 77 -6.09 -7.00 14.98
C ALA A 77 -6.36 -8.47 14.66
N GLY A 78 -6.53 -8.82 13.38
CA GLY A 78 -6.72 -10.20 12.94
C GLY A 78 -5.51 -11.09 13.27
N VAL A 79 -4.30 -10.64 12.89
CA VAL A 79 -3.05 -11.36 13.18
C VAL A 79 -2.81 -11.49 14.68
N PHE A 80 -3.05 -10.41 15.45
CA PHE A 80 -2.98 -10.42 16.92
C PHE A 80 -3.92 -11.47 17.51
N PHE A 81 -5.18 -11.51 17.06
CA PHE A 81 -6.18 -12.44 17.58
C PHE A 81 -5.82 -13.90 17.27
N ILE A 82 -5.38 -14.19 16.03
CA ILE A 82 -4.91 -15.52 15.64
C ILE A 82 -3.70 -15.93 16.48
N GLY A 83 -2.72 -15.04 16.63
CA GLY A 83 -1.55 -15.26 17.47
C GLY A 83 -1.92 -15.51 18.94
N PHE A 84 -2.88 -14.76 19.49
CA PHE A 84 -3.40 -14.96 20.83
C PHE A 84 -4.05 -16.34 21.00
N CYS A 85 -4.91 -16.75 20.06
CA CYS A 85 -5.55 -18.07 20.08
C CYS A 85 -4.52 -19.20 20.00
N GLY A 86 -3.53 -19.08 19.11
CA GLY A 86 -2.44 -20.05 18.98
C GLY A 86 -1.61 -20.12 20.26
N LEU A 87 -1.14 -18.98 20.78
CA LEU A 87 -0.31 -18.89 21.96
C LEU A 87 -1.02 -19.43 23.22
N CYS A 88 -2.20 -18.91 23.54
CA CYS A 88 -2.96 -19.33 24.71
C CYS A 88 -3.49 -20.76 24.56
N GLY A 89 -3.81 -21.20 23.33
CA GLY A 89 -4.21 -22.57 23.02
C GLY A 89 -3.08 -23.56 23.28
N GLY A 90 -1.86 -23.20 22.90
CA GLY A 90 -0.64 -23.96 23.19
C GLY A 90 -0.32 -24.02 24.69
N ILE A 91 -0.30 -22.87 25.38
CA ILE A 91 0.07 -22.79 26.81
C ILE A 91 -0.94 -23.52 27.69
N ARG A 92 -2.24 -23.19 27.55
CA ARG A 92 -3.32 -23.74 28.38
C ARG A 92 -3.80 -25.11 27.89
N GLU A 93 -3.25 -25.59 26.78
CA GLU A 93 -3.71 -26.79 26.08
C GLU A 93 -5.24 -26.76 25.85
N SER A 94 -5.81 -25.59 25.58
CA SER A 94 -7.27 -25.44 25.46
C SER A 94 -7.72 -25.94 24.09
N LYS A 95 -8.51 -27.01 24.06
CA LYS A 95 -9.02 -27.60 22.81
C LYS A 95 -9.83 -26.58 22.01
N CYS A 96 -10.69 -25.83 22.68
CA CYS A 96 -11.52 -24.80 22.04
C CYS A 96 -10.65 -23.75 21.34
N LEU A 97 -9.62 -23.22 22.01
CA LEU A 97 -8.76 -22.19 21.43
C LEU A 97 -7.89 -22.73 20.29
N LEU A 98 -7.42 -23.98 20.39
CA LEU A 98 -6.69 -24.65 19.32
C LEU A 98 -7.57 -24.92 18.09
N TYR A 99 -8.86 -25.26 18.27
CA TYR A 99 -9.80 -25.41 17.17
C TYR A 99 -10.12 -24.08 16.50
N ILE A 100 -10.35 -23.00 17.27
CA ILE A 100 -10.54 -21.65 16.72
C ILE A 100 -9.31 -21.24 15.90
N TYR A 101 -8.11 -21.39 16.48
CA TYR A 101 -6.85 -21.11 15.77
C TYR A 101 -6.74 -21.89 14.45
N ALA A 102 -6.89 -23.22 14.50
CA ALA A 102 -6.77 -24.06 13.31
C ALA A 102 -7.82 -23.73 12.24
N THR A 103 -9.05 -23.36 12.66
CA THR A 103 -10.14 -23.01 11.74
C THR A 103 -9.88 -21.68 11.06
N LEU A 104 -9.44 -20.65 11.80
CA LEU A 104 -9.11 -19.34 11.24
C LEU A 104 -7.95 -19.44 10.25
N VAL A 105 -6.88 -20.15 10.61
CA VAL A 105 -5.72 -20.35 9.72
C VAL A 105 -6.13 -21.16 8.48
N PHE A 106 -7.00 -22.17 8.62
CA PHE A 106 -7.51 -22.92 7.46
C PHE A 106 -8.35 -22.06 6.51
N ILE A 107 -9.15 -21.13 7.03
CA ILE A 107 -9.91 -20.18 6.20
C ILE A 107 -8.94 -19.27 5.42
N ILE A 108 -7.89 -18.76 6.08
CA ILE A 108 -6.89 -17.91 5.41
C ILE A 108 -6.16 -18.68 4.31
N LEU A 109 -5.69 -19.89 4.60
CA LEU A 109 -5.05 -20.76 3.61
C LEU A 109 -5.97 -21.03 2.40
N SER A 110 -7.27 -21.22 2.65
CA SER A 110 -8.26 -21.44 1.58
C SER A 110 -8.42 -20.21 0.69
N ILE A 111 -8.44 -19.01 1.29
CA ILE A 111 -8.49 -17.74 0.55
C ILE A 111 -7.20 -17.53 -0.24
N GLU A 112 -6.04 -17.84 0.34
CA GLU A 112 -4.74 -17.71 -0.33
C GLU A 112 -4.65 -18.62 -1.57
N VAL A 113 -5.04 -19.90 -1.42
CA VAL A 113 -5.08 -20.84 -2.55
C VAL A 113 -6.08 -20.37 -3.61
N ALA A 114 -7.27 -19.91 -3.23
CA ALA A 114 -8.26 -19.39 -4.16
C ALA A 114 -7.74 -18.17 -4.93
N ALA A 115 -7.10 -17.22 -4.25
CA ALA A 115 -6.48 -16.04 -4.86
C ALA A 115 -5.37 -16.43 -5.84
N GLY A 116 -4.51 -17.38 -5.47
CA GLY A 116 -3.47 -17.91 -6.35
C GLY A 116 -4.02 -18.56 -7.61
N VAL A 117 -5.07 -19.37 -7.48
CA VAL A 117 -5.75 -20.02 -8.62
C VAL A 117 -6.42 -18.98 -9.53
N LEU A 118 -7.13 -18.00 -8.97
CA LEU A 118 -7.77 -16.94 -9.75
C LEU A 118 -6.75 -16.11 -10.52
N CYS A 119 -5.63 -15.76 -9.89
CA CYS A 119 -4.56 -15.00 -10.54
C CYS A 119 -3.91 -15.78 -11.70
N TYR A 120 -3.81 -17.10 -11.57
CA TYR A 120 -3.28 -17.97 -12.64
C TYR A 120 -4.23 -18.07 -13.85
N TYR A 121 -5.53 -18.28 -13.63
CA TYR A 121 -6.49 -18.47 -14.72
C TYR A 121 -6.98 -17.16 -15.36
N TYR A 122 -7.21 -16.14 -14.55
CA TYR A 122 -7.85 -14.88 -14.98
C TYR A 122 -6.88 -13.69 -14.95
N GLY A 123 -5.57 -13.93 -14.91
CA GLY A 123 -4.57 -12.87 -14.76
C GLY A 123 -4.66 -11.78 -15.83
N ASP A 124 -4.97 -12.14 -17.08
CA ASP A 124 -5.09 -11.18 -18.18
C ASP A 124 -6.42 -10.41 -18.15
N ASP A 125 -7.52 -11.06 -17.73
CA ASP A 125 -8.79 -10.39 -17.52
C ASP A 125 -8.72 -9.40 -16.34
N VAL A 126 -8.04 -9.78 -15.26
CA VAL A 126 -7.79 -8.91 -14.10
C VAL A 126 -6.99 -7.69 -14.50
N LYS A 127 -5.95 -7.87 -15.34
CA LYS A 127 -5.17 -6.77 -15.93
C LYS A 127 -6.05 -5.82 -16.75
N ALA A 128 -6.86 -6.36 -17.67
CA ALA A 128 -7.77 -5.54 -18.50
C ALA A 128 -8.82 -4.79 -17.65
N TYR A 129 -9.38 -5.45 -16.64
CA TYR A 129 -10.29 -4.83 -15.69
C TYR A 129 -9.61 -3.72 -14.90
N LEU A 130 -8.37 -3.95 -14.43
CA LEU A 130 -7.58 -2.96 -13.72
C LEU A 130 -7.32 -1.71 -14.59
N GLN A 131 -6.96 -1.88 -15.85
CA GLN A 131 -6.76 -0.77 -16.78
C GLN A 131 -8.02 0.08 -16.93
N THR A 132 -9.16 -0.58 -17.15
CA THR A 132 -10.47 0.09 -17.29
C THR A 132 -10.87 0.81 -16.01
N TRP A 133 -10.64 0.17 -14.86
CA TRP A 133 -10.91 0.74 -13.55
C TRP A 133 -10.03 1.97 -13.27
N LEU A 134 -8.74 1.92 -13.61
CA LEU A 134 -7.83 3.07 -13.48
C LEU A 134 -8.28 4.24 -14.35
N LEU A 135 -8.67 3.99 -15.61
CA LEU A 135 -9.21 5.03 -16.49
C LEU A 135 -10.47 5.68 -15.90
N ALA A 136 -11.38 4.87 -15.36
CA ALA A 136 -12.58 5.36 -14.68
C ALA A 136 -12.24 6.17 -13.42
N LEU A 137 -11.22 5.74 -12.65
CA LEU A 137 -10.76 6.44 -11.46
C LEU A 137 -10.23 7.84 -11.83
N VAL A 138 -9.38 7.92 -12.86
CA VAL A 138 -8.86 9.20 -13.37
C VAL A 138 -10.00 10.09 -13.88
N SER A 139 -10.93 9.52 -14.65
CA SER A 139 -12.04 10.26 -15.24
C SER A 139 -12.96 10.90 -14.19
N ASN A 140 -13.30 10.16 -13.13
CA ASN A 140 -14.32 10.56 -12.18
C ASN A 140 -13.77 11.35 -10.99
N TYR A 141 -12.57 11.03 -10.51
CA TYR A 141 -12.06 11.49 -9.21
C TYR A 141 -10.78 12.32 -9.29
N TYR A 142 -10.07 12.33 -10.42
CA TYR A 142 -8.83 13.09 -10.52
C TYR A 142 -9.10 14.59 -10.62
N THR A 143 -8.54 15.35 -9.67
CA THR A 143 -8.55 16.82 -9.64
C THR A 143 -7.16 17.41 -9.86
N GLY A 144 -6.12 16.66 -9.51
CA GLY A 144 -4.71 16.94 -9.77
C GLY A 144 -4.07 17.96 -8.85
N ALA A 145 -2.73 17.96 -8.82
CA ALA A 145 -1.94 18.98 -8.15
C ALA A 145 -2.07 20.35 -8.83
N THR A 146 -1.97 21.41 -8.02
CA THR A 146 -2.01 22.79 -8.46
C THR A 146 -0.68 23.48 -8.22
N LEU A 147 -0.46 24.59 -8.93
CA LEU A 147 0.70 25.43 -8.75
C LEU A 147 0.25 26.78 -8.21
N SER A 148 0.59 27.08 -6.97
CA SER A 148 0.27 28.36 -6.33
C SER A 148 1.56 29.12 -6.09
N SER A 149 1.74 30.24 -6.80
CA SER A 149 2.96 31.07 -6.73
C SER A 149 4.27 30.31 -7.01
N GLY A 150 4.23 29.31 -7.90
CA GLY A 150 5.39 28.47 -8.24
C GLY A 150 5.69 27.34 -7.25
N VAL A 151 4.87 27.15 -6.22
CA VAL A 151 4.96 26.03 -5.28
C VAL A 151 3.94 24.96 -5.63
N LEU A 152 4.39 23.70 -5.73
CA LEU A 152 3.53 22.57 -5.96
C LEU A 152 2.65 22.32 -4.72
N ALA A 153 1.34 22.36 -4.90
CA ALA A 153 0.37 22.00 -3.89
C ALA A 153 -0.36 20.73 -4.32
N LEU A 154 -0.28 19.69 -3.49
CA LEU A 154 -1.05 18.45 -3.65
C LEU A 154 -2.56 18.75 -3.66
N SER A 155 -3.32 17.84 -4.25
CA SER A 155 -4.76 18.02 -4.31
C SER A 155 -5.36 17.81 -2.92
N SER A 156 -6.46 18.51 -2.61
CA SER A 156 -7.22 18.31 -1.38
C SER A 156 -8.48 17.49 -1.62
N ASP A 157 -8.47 16.60 -2.62
CA ASP A 157 -9.63 15.75 -2.89
C ASP A 157 -9.83 14.74 -1.78
N THR A 158 -11.07 14.60 -1.33
CA THR A 158 -11.42 13.67 -0.25
C THR A 158 -11.17 12.22 -0.64
N SER A 159 -11.18 11.90 -1.93
CA SER A 159 -10.87 10.58 -2.46
C SER A 159 -9.39 10.22 -2.37
N GLY A 160 -8.48 11.20 -2.32
CA GLY A 160 -7.02 11.04 -2.39
C GLY A 160 -6.49 10.61 -3.77
N VAL A 161 -7.38 10.31 -4.73
CA VAL A 161 -7.06 9.73 -6.05
C VAL A 161 -5.99 10.54 -6.77
N SER A 162 -6.06 11.87 -6.67
CA SER A 162 -5.07 12.75 -7.29
C SER A 162 -3.67 12.50 -6.76
N ASP A 163 -3.51 12.37 -5.44
CA ASP A 163 -2.20 12.17 -4.83
C ASP A 163 -1.58 10.83 -5.24
N ALA A 164 -2.39 9.76 -5.29
CA ALA A 164 -1.92 8.45 -5.72
C ALA A 164 -1.49 8.44 -7.19
N ILE A 165 -2.26 9.10 -8.06
CA ILE A 165 -1.94 9.23 -9.49
C ILE A 165 -0.70 10.12 -9.68
N ASP A 166 -0.63 11.26 -9.01
CA ASP A 166 0.49 12.20 -9.10
C ASP A 166 1.78 11.54 -8.60
N PHE A 167 1.71 10.81 -7.48
CA PHE A 167 2.83 10.02 -6.98
C PHE A 167 3.29 8.96 -7.97
N ALA A 168 2.35 8.19 -8.54
CA ALA A 168 2.69 7.14 -9.51
C ALA A 168 3.33 7.73 -10.77
N GLN A 169 2.81 8.83 -11.30
CA GLN A 169 3.33 9.50 -12.49
C GLN A 169 4.77 10.01 -12.30
N ILE A 170 5.06 10.57 -11.14
CA ILE A 170 6.39 11.08 -10.82
C ILE A 170 7.36 9.92 -10.55
N MET A 171 6.96 8.94 -9.74
CA MET A 171 7.84 7.83 -9.34
C MET A 171 8.12 6.83 -10.47
N LEU A 172 7.16 6.64 -11.38
CA LEU A 172 7.30 5.72 -12.51
C LEU A 172 7.65 6.44 -13.81
N GLU A 173 7.86 7.75 -13.76
CA GLU A 173 8.20 8.61 -14.90
C GLU A 173 7.28 8.38 -16.11
N CYS A 174 5.98 8.40 -15.87
CA CYS A 174 4.93 8.15 -16.86
C CYS A 174 3.80 9.20 -16.77
N CYS A 175 2.87 9.20 -17.73
CA CYS A 175 1.76 10.15 -17.74
C CYS A 175 0.51 9.54 -18.36
N GLY A 176 -0.59 9.60 -17.60
CA GLY A 176 -1.86 8.99 -17.97
C GLY A 176 -1.88 7.49 -17.74
N VAL A 177 -3.08 6.89 -17.80
CA VAL A 177 -3.22 5.45 -17.54
C VAL A 177 -2.69 4.65 -18.70
N THR A 178 -2.95 5.08 -19.94
CA THR A 178 -2.52 4.45 -21.18
C THR A 178 -1.72 5.40 -22.05
N ALA A 179 -2.04 6.70 -21.98
CA ALA A 179 -1.34 7.77 -22.64
C ALA A 179 -1.60 9.10 -21.94
N TYR A 180 -0.71 10.06 -22.13
CA TYR A 180 -0.87 11.41 -21.58
C TYR A 180 -2.18 12.10 -22.03
N THR A 181 -2.72 11.69 -23.19
CA THR A 181 -3.97 12.20 -23.72
C THR A 181 -5.19 11.84 -22.89
N ASP A 182 -5.11 10.86 -21.98
CA ASP A 182 -6.22 10.45 -21.10
C ASP A 182 -6.79 11.65 -20.30
N PHE A 183 -5.93 12.61 -19.96
CA PHE A 183 -6.34 13.85 -19.29
C PHE A 183 -7.08 14.82 -20.19
N THR A 184 -6.89 14.72 -21.51
CA THR A 184 -7.62 15.51 -22.51
C THR A 184 -8.89 14.83 -23.00
N SER A 185 -8.88 13.50 -23.13
CA SER A 185 -9.96 12.70 -23.72
C SER A 185 -10.98 12.20 -22.71
N SER A 186 -10.54 11.92 -21.48
CA SER A 186 -11.32 11.12 -20.53
C SER A 186 -11.53 11.81 -19.18
N ALA A 187 -10.62 12.71 -18.76
CA ALA A 187 -10.75 13.44 -17.49
C ALA A 187 -11.23 14.89 -17.68
N SER A 188 -12.34 15.25 -17.04
CA SER A 188 -12.93 16.60 -17.08
C SER A 188 -12.77 17.40 -15.79
N ASN A 189 -12.48 16.73 -14.66
CA ASN A 189 -12.63 17.32 -13.32
C ASN A 189 -11.34 17.92 -12.75
N TRP A 190 -10.27 17.96 -13.53
CA TRP A 190 -8.94 18.40 -13.08
C TRP A 190 -8.58 19.82 -13.48
N ALA A 191 -7.71 20.44 -12.68
CA ALA A 191 -7.30 21.82 -12.87
C ALA A 191 -6.42 21.99 -14.12
N ARG A 192 -6.97 22.62 -15.16
CA ARG A 192 -6.24 22.92 -16.41
C ARG A 192 -5.58 24.28 -16.45
N SER A 193 -5.74 25.05 -15.39
CA SER A 193 -5.25 26.42 -15.27
C SER A 193 -4.14 26.50 -14.24
N TYR A 194 -2.98 26.99 -14.65
CA TYR A 194 -1.78 27.12 -13.83
C TYR A 194 -1.18 28.52 -14.00
N SER A 195 -0.71 29.11 -12.91
CA SER A 195 0.01 30.39 -12.93
C SER A 195 1.32 30.28 -12.16
N TYR A 196 2.42 30.69 -12.79
CA TYR A 196 3.76 30.61 -12.20
C TYR A 196 4.66 31.74 -12.68
N MET A 197 5.75 31.96 -11.95
CA MET A 197 6.77 32.94 -12.31
C MET A 197 7.82 32.30 -13.21
N SER A 198 8.10 32.91 -14.35
CA SER A 198 9.23 32.53 -15.22
C SER A 198 9.89 33.80 -15.76
N GLY A 199 11.22 33.91 -15.60
CA GLY A 199 11.96 35.08 -16.07
C GLY A 199 11.48 36.43 -15.50
N GLY A 200 10.97 36.44 -14.26
CA GLY A 200 10.44 37.66 -13.63
C GLY A 200 9.04 38.08 -14.09
N SER A 201 8.39 37.29 -14.95
CA SER A 201 7.02 37.53 -15.43
C SER A 201 6.08 36.43 -14.97
N VAL A 202 4.81 36.78 -14.71
CA VAL A 202 3.76 35.80 -14.46
C VAL A 202 3.35 35.18 -15.79
N VAL A 203 3.47 33.87 -15.89
CA VAL A 203 3.00 33.05 -17.01
C VAL A 203 1.75 32.31 -16.55
N SER A 204 0.67 32.41 -17.34
CA SER A 204 -0.57 31.70 -17.07
C SER A 204 -0.92 30.77 -18.23
N VAL A 205 -1.13 29.50 -17.92
CA VAL A 205 -1.64 28.47 -18.82
C VAL A 205 -3.08 28.22 -18.45
N THR A 206 -4.02 28.29 -19.39
CA THR A 206 -5.47 28.10 -19.13
C THR A 206 -6.04 26.85 -19.79
N SER A 207 -5.24 26.14 -20.57
CA SER A 207 -5.64 24.94 -21.30
C SER A 207 -4.50 23.94 -21.29
N ALA A 208 -4.14 23.49 -20.08
CA ALA A 208 -3.14 22.44 -19.94
C ALA A 208 -3.62 21.14 -20.59
N VAL A 209 -2.71 20.48 -21.31
CA VAL A 209 -2.96 19.18 -21.96
C VAL A 209 -2.60 18.01 -21.05
N VAL A 210 -1.79 18.23 -20.02
CA VAL A 210 -1.42 17.24 -19.01
C VAL A 210 -1.34 17.89 -17.63
N PRO A 211 -1.50 17.12 -16.54
CA PRO A 211 -1.29 17.60 -15.19
C PRO A 211 0.19 17.88 -14.89
N LEU A 212 0.44 18.64 -13.82
CA LEU A 212 1.80 19.04 -13.44
C LEU A 212 2.71 17.87 -13.06
N SER A 213 2.14 16.81 -12.49
CA SER A 213 2.81 15.54 -12.13
C SER A 213 3.37 14.78 -13.32
N CYS A 214 2.87 15.04 -14.53
CA CYS A 214 3.43 14.50 -15.77
C CYS A 214 4.69 15.25 -16.25
N CYS A 215 5.00 16.42 -15.70
CA CYS A 215 6.12 17.22 -16.14
C CYS A 215 7.44 16.73 -15.58
N LYS A 216 8.47 16.70 -16.43
CA LYS A 216 9.82 16.27 -16.03
C LYS A 216 10.42 17.23 -15.01
N MET A 217 10.80 16.68 -13.87
CA MET A 217 11.47 17.41 -12.81
C MET A 217 12.98 17.49 -13.06
N THR A 218 13.59 18.62 -12.74
CA THR A 218 15.06 18.77 -12.71
C THR A 218 15.67 18.18 -11.45
N ASN A 219 14.88 18.06 -10.38
CA ASN A 219 15.29 17.51 -9.09
C ASN A 219 14.29 16.46 -8.56
N PRO A 220 14.14 15.29 -9.24
CA PRO A 220 13.16 14.28 -8.85
C PRO A 220 13.40 13.71 -7.43
N SER A 221 14.62 13.73 -6.92
CA SER A 221 14.96 13.30 -5.55
C SER A 221 14.33 14.13 -4.44
N SER A 222 13.82 15.33 -4.77
CA SER A 222 13.09 16.19 -3.82
C SER A 222 11.63 15.77 -3.67
N TRP A 223 11.11 14.85 -4.50
CA TRP A 223 9.78 14.28 -4.35
C TRP A 223 9.81 13.00 -3.52
N PRO A 224 8.85 12.75 -2.63
CA PRO A 224 7.80 13.67 -2.15
C PRO A 224 8.24 14.53 -0.94
N SER A 225 9.55 14.55 -0.63
CA SER A 225 10.10 15.06 0.63
C SER A 225 10.08 16.58 0.78
N SER A 226 10.15 17.34 -0.31
CA SER A 226 10.23 18.81 -0.32
C SER A 226 9.46 19.41 -1.50
N LEU A 227 8.14 19.55 -1.38
CA LEU A 227 7.28 20.08 -2.45
C LEU A 227 7.63 21.52 -2.89
N THR A 228 8.20 22.31 -1.98
CA THR A 228 8.57 23.72 -2.19
C THR A 228 9.83 23.91 -3.03
N SER A 229 10.67 22.88 -3.18
CA SER A 229 11.92 22.96 -3.94
C SER A 229 11.82 22.32 -5.33
N ILE A 230 10.65 21.79 -5.70
CA ILE A 230 10.45 21.11 -6.97
C ILE A 230 10.58 22.11 -8.11
N THR A 231 11.42 21.76 -9.07
CA THR A 231 11.64 22.52 -10.31
C THR A 231 11.45 21.61 -11.51
N PHE A 232 11.01 22.20 -12.61
CA PHE A 232 10.70 21.48 -13.85
C PHE A 232 11.67 21.89 -14.95
N VAL A 233 11.94 20.96 -15.87
CA VAL A 233 12.80 21.20 -17.04
C VAL A 233 12.23 22.34 -17.90
N ASP A 234 10.96 22.20 -18.30
CA ASP A 234 10.20 23.24 -19.00
C ASP A 234 8.70 23.03 -18.74
N VAL A 235 8.19 23.70 -17.70
CA VAL A 235 6.77 23.60 -17.31
C VAL A 235 5.85 24.22 -18.36
N GLY A 236 6.29 25.25 -19.09
CA GLY A 236 5.48 25.90 -20.12
C GLY A 236 5.26 24.98 -21.32
N ALA A 237 6.36 24.41 -21.84
CA ALA A 237 6.29 23.42 -22.91
C ALA A 237 5.54 22.17 -22.44
N CYS A 238 5.80 21.65 -21.24
CA CYS A 238 5.10 20.48 -20.71
C CYS A 238 3.57 20.65 -20.71
N LEU A 239 3.08 21.76 -20.15
CA LEU A 239 1.64 21.96 -19.97
C LEU A 239 0.91 22.29 -21.28
N THR A 240 1.59 22.86 -22.28
CA THR A 240 0.97 23.28 -23.54
C THR A 240 1.20 22.31 -24.69
N THR A 241 2.39 21.73 -24.76
CA THR A 241 2.86 20.86 -25.86
C THR A 241 3.60 19.66 -25.27
N ALA A 242 2.83 18.68 -24.78
CA ALA A 242 3.39 17.45 -24.21
C ALA A 242 4.38 16.80 -25.20
N SER A 243 5.63 16.64 -24.76
CA SER A 243 6.72 16.11 -25.59
C SER A 243 7.69 15.29 -24.76
N ALA A 244 8.44 14.38 -25.38
CA ALA A 244 9.43 13.58 -24.67
C ALA A 244 10.56 14.43 -24.03
N ALA A 245 10.73 15.69 -24.43
CA ALA A 245 11.72 16.59 -23.85
C ALA A 245 11.28 17.15 -22.48
N SER A 246 9.99 17.43 -22.29
CA SER A 246 9.43 18.14 -21.13
C SER A 246 8.42 17.33 -20.32
N THR A 247 7.91 16.22 -20.86
CA THR A 247 6.83 15.41 -20.28
C THR A 247 7.23 13.93 -20.22
N ASN A 248 6.80 13.26 -19.16
CA ASN A 248 6.91 11.83 -18.98
C ASN A 248 5.86 11.09 -19.83
N VAL A 249 6.00 11.09 -21.15
CA VAL A 249 4.98 10.58 -22.10
C VAL A 249 4.74 9.06 -22.07
N GLY A 250 5.40 8.33 -21.18
CA GLY A 250 5.25 6.88 -21.04
C GLY A 250 3.89 6.47 -20.47
N ASP A 251 3.51 5.22 -20.71
CA ASP A 251 2.27 4.60 -20.23
C ASP A 251 2.42 4.13 -18.76
N CYS A 252 1.64 4.72 -17.83
CA CYS A 252 1.71 4.32 -16.43
C CYS A 252 1.18 2.93 -16.15
N TYR A 253 0.17 2.45 -16.89
CA TYR A 253 -0.37 1.10 -16.68
C TYR A 253 0.70 0.05 -16.98
N THR A 254 1.42 0.20 -18.09
CA THR A 254 2.53 -0.71 -18.43
C THR A 254 3.68 -0.58 -17.43
N SER A 255 4.02 0.62 -16.95
CA SER A 255 5.04 0.81 -15.91
C SER A 255 4.65 0.12 -14.60
N VAL A 256 3.39 0.24 -14.16
CA VAL A 256 2.87 -0.47 -12.98
C VAL A 256 2.93 -1.98 -13.19
N LEU A 257 2.50 -2.48 -14.35
CA LEU A 257 2.54 -3.91 -14.65
C LEU A 257 3.98 -4.44 -14.70
N THR A 258 4.93 -3.65 -15.19
CA THR A 258 6.35 -4.01 -15.20
C THR A 258 6.88 -4.12 -13.77
N LEU A 259 6.54 -3.17 -12.90
CA LEU A 259 6.89 -3.23 -11.47
C LEU A 259 6.27 -4.46 -10.80
N LEU A 260 4.98 -4.71 -11.05
CA LEU A 260 4.29 -5.89 -10.50
C LEU A 260 4.95 -7.18 -10.97
N ASN A 261 5.28 -7.30 -12.26
CA ASN A 261 5.96 -8.47 -12.80
C ASN A 261 7.37 -8.65 -12.20
N GLN A 262 8.09 -7.55 -11.98
CA GLN A 262 9.43 -7.59 -11.36
C GLN A 262 9.38 -8.17 -9.94
N TYR A 263 8.39 -7.79 -9.12
CA TYR A 263 8.26 -8.28 -7.75
C TYR A 263 7.36 -9.52 -7.61
N SER A 264 6.65 -9.92 -8.67
CA SER A 264 5.69 -11.03 -8.64
C SER A 264 6.31 -12.36 -8.19
N THR A 265 7.55 -12.63 -8.60
CA THR A 265 8.26 -13.86 -8.22
C THR A 265 8.58 -13.89 -6.72
N ILE A 266 8.96 -12.75 -6.16
CA ILE A 266 9.22 -12.61 -4.72
C ILE A 266 7.92 -12.76 -3.94
N ALA A 267 6.85 -12.10 -4.39
CA ALA A 267 5.53 -12.20 -3.77
C ALA A 267 4.99 -13.64 -3.78
N LEU A 268 5.14 -14.36 -4.90
CA LEU A 268 4.78 -15.78 -5.00
C LEU A 268 5.57 -16.63 -4.00
N GLY A 269 6.88 -16.38 -3.86
CA GLY A 269 7.72 -17.05 -2.89
C GLY A 269 7.28 -16.80 -1.44
N ILE A 270 6.90 -15.56 -1.11
CA ILE A 270 6.36 -15.20 0.21
C ILE A 270 5.06 -15.96 0.46
N GLY A 271 4.12 -15.98 -0.50
CA GLY A 271 2.85 -16.71 -0.38
C GLY A 271 3.05 -18.19 -0.11
N ILE A 272 3.87 -18.87 -0.92
CA ILE A 272 4.20 -20.30 -0.68
C ILE A 272 4.77 -20.51 0.73
N GLY A 273 5.66 -19.61 1.17
CA GLY A 273 6.23 -19.66 2.52
C GLY A 273 5.17 -19.50 3.62
N VAL A 274 4.25 -18.54 3.46
CA VAL A 274 3.12 -18.31 4.37
C VAL A 274 2.25 -19.56 4.42
N GLY A 275 1.78 -20.07 3.28
CA GLY A 275 0.95 -21.28 3.22
C GLY A 275 1.62 -22.51 3.86
N CYS A 276 2.94 -22.67 3.71
CA CYS A 276 3.68 -23.72 4.43
C CYS A 276 3.60 -23.53 5.95
N VAL A 277 3.85 -22.32 6.46
CA VAL A 277 3.79 -22.01 7.90
C VAL A 277 2.38 -22.24 8.45
N GLU A 278 1.35 -21.88 7.69
CA GLU A 278 -0.06 -22.11 8.06
C GLU A 278 -0.39 -23.60 8.19
N ILE A 279 0.01 -24.41 7.21
CA ILE A 279 -0.16 -25.88 7.26
C ILE A 279 0.54 -26.46 8.48
N PHE A 280 1.77 -26.04 8.77
CA PHE A 280 2.49 -26.47 9.96
C PHE A 280 1.77 -26.08 11.25
N GLY A 281 1.24 -24.86 11.33
CA GLY A 281 0.44 -24.38 12.45
C GLY A 281 -0.80 -25.25 12.70
N ILE A 282 -1.56 -25.55 11.65
CA ILE A 282 -2.75 -26.43 11.70
C ILE A 282 -2.36 -27.83 12.18
N LEU A 283 -1.33 -28.43 11.58
CA LEU A 283 -0.86 -29.77 11.94
C LEU A 283 -0.41 -29.83 13.41
N ALA A 284 0.32 -28.83 13.89
CA ALA A 284 0.77 -28.74 15.27
C ALA A 284 -0.41 -28.62 16.24
N ALA A 285 -1.42 -27.79 15.91
CA ALA A 285 -2.63 -27.63 16.71
C ALA A 285 -3.42 -28.95 16.79
N CYS A 286 -3.64 -29.62 15.65
CA CYS A 286 -4.31 -30.91 15.60
C CYS A 286 -3.55 -31.99 16.39
N CYS A 287 -2.22 -32.03 16.30
CA CYS A 287 -1.39 -32.96 17.08
C CYS A 287 -1.56 -32.71 18.59
N LEU A 288 -1.55 -31.45 19.02
CA LEU A 288 -1.69 -31.10 20.43
C LEU A 288 -3.09 -31.44 20.98
N VAL A 289 -4.15 -31.18 20.20
CA VAL A 289 -5.52 -31.59 20.56
C VAL A 289 -5.63 -33.12 20.68
N LYS A 290 -5.08 -33.87 19.72
CA LYS A 290 -5.07 -35.34 19.76
C LYS A 290 -4.30 -35.88 20.95
N ALA A 291 -3.15 -35.28 21.28
CA ALA A 291 -2.36 -35.67 22.46
C ALA A 291 -3.16 -35.45 23.74
N LYS A 292 -3.79 -34.29 23.90
CA LYS A 292 -4.65 -34.00 25.06
C LYS A 292 -5.85 -34.95 25.18
N ASN A 293 -6.49 -35.32 24.07
CA ASN A 293 -7.57 -36.31 24.11
C ASN A 293 -7.09 -37.68 24.62
N LYS A 294 -5.88 -38.11 24.27
CA LYS A 294 -5.32 -39.36 24.78
C LYS A 294 -5.00 -39.29 26.27
N ASP A 295 -4.48 -38.15 26.74
CA ASP A 295 -4.21 -37.93 28.16
C ASP A 295 -5.51 -37.99 28.98
N GLU A 296 -6.64 -37.49 28.45
CA GLU A 296 -7.94 -37.57 29.13
C GLU A 296 -8.54 -38.99 29.14
N VAL A 297 -8.33 -39.78 28.07
CA VAL A 297 -8.86 -41.15 27.97
C VAL A 297 -8.02 -42.15 28.78
N GLY A 298 -6.70 -41.96 28.89
CA GLY A 298 -5.81 -42.84 29.65
C GLY A 298 -5.86 -42.67 31.17
N VAL A 299 -6.66 -41.73 31.67
CA VAL A 299 -6.88 -41.46 33.11
C VAL A 299 -8.20 -42.08 33.62
N VAL A 300 -8.98 -42.73 32.74
CA VAL A 300 -10.19 -43.48 33.07
C VAL A 300 -9.91 -44.98 33.14
#